data_AF-A0A8S7C3F9-F1
#
_entry.id   AF-A0A8S7C3F9-F1
#
_cell.length_a   1.000
_cell.length_b   1.000
_cell.length_c   1.000
_cell.angle_alpha   90.00
_cell.angle_beta   90.00
_cell.angle_gamma   90.00
#
_symmetry.space_group_name_H-M   'P 1'
#
loop_
_entity.id
_entity.type
_entity.pdbx_description
1 polymer ?
#
loop_
_entity_poly.entity_id
_entity_poly.type
_entity_poly.pdbx_seq_one_letter_code
_entity_poly.pdbx_strand_id
1 'polypeptide(L)'
;ATIRVMGFLVFPLIAYFLFLSIYLVGSWQPDLLTTQVEFNQNTLHQIWISIPVMVFAFSHTPIISTFAIDRREKYGEHAMDKCKKIMKVAYLIICISVLFFVFSCLLSIPPSYIEAAKEEGVTILSALSMLPNAPAWLSISGIIVAVVAMSKSFLGTYFGVIEGATEVVKTTLQQVGVKKSRAFNRALSIMLVSLITFIVCCINPNAISMIYAISGPLIAMILFIMPTLSTYLIPALKPWRSIGNLITLIVGILCVSVMFFS
;
A
#
# COMPACT_ATOMS: atom_id res chain seq x y z
N ALA A 1 -5.77 16.26 15.94
CA ALA A 1 -4.96 15.41 16.85
C ALA A 1 -4.60 14.06 16.22
N THR A 2 -5.59 13.31 15.73
CA THR A 2 -5.42 11.95 15.18
C THR A 2 -4.35 11.85 14.09
N ILE A 3 -4.40 12.67 13.04
CA ILE A 3 -3.41 12.66 11.94
C ILE A 3 -1.97 12.91 12.44
N ARG A 4 -1.78 13.77 13.44
CA ARG A 4 -0.46 14.07 14.02
C ARG A 4 0.10 12.87 14.78
N VAL A 5 -0.75 12.19 15.54
CA VAL A 5 -0.41 10.95 16.25
C VAL A 5 -0.06 9.86 15.23
N MET A 6 -0.89 9.65 14.19
CA MET A 6 -0.61 8.67 13.15
C MET A 6 0.68 8.93 12.37
N GLY A 7 0.97 10.20 12.10
CA GLY A 7 2.23 10.63 11.49
C GLY A 7 3.43 10.26 12.37
N PHE A 8 3.34 10.55 13.67
CA PHE A 8 4.42 10.24 14.63
C PHE A 8 4.66 8.74 14.80
N LEU A 9 3.59 7.93 14.79
CA LEU A 9 3.67 6.46 14.86
C LEU A 9 4.44 5.81 13.70
N VAL A 10 4.82 6.55 12.64
CA VAL A 10 5.71 6.02 11.59
C VAL A 10 7.10 5.69 12.10
N PHE A 11 7.65 6.54 12.99
CA PHE A 11 9.04 6.41 13.41
C PHE A 11 9.26 5.18 14.30
N PRO A 12 8.41 4.91 15.32
CA PRO A 12 8.50 3.67 16.09
C PRO A 12 8.34 2.42 15.23
N LEU A 13 7.46 2.42 14.22
CA LEU A 13 7.27 1.28 13.33
C LEU A 13 8.52 1.00 12.48
N ILE A 14 9.10 2.05 11.88
CA ILE A 14 10.35 1.90 11.10
C ILE A 14 11.48 1.42 12.01
N ALA A 15 11.62 1.99 13.21
CA ALA A 15 12.63 1.59 14.17
C ALA A 15 12.46 0.11 14.59
N TYR A 16 11.22 -0.32 14.82
CA TYR A 16 10.91 -1.71 15.15
C TYR A 16 11.25 -2.66 14.01
N PHE A 17 10.89 -2.34 12.76
CA PHE A 17 11.26 -3.17 11.62
C PHE A 17 12.76 -3.25 11.44
N LEU A 18 13.50 -2.13 11.55
CA LEU A 18 14.96 -2.15 11.50
C LEU A 18 15.56 -2.98 12.64
N PHE A 19 15.04 -2.85 13.85
CA PHE A 19 15.47 -3.66 15.00
C PHE A 19 15.26 -5.15 14.74
N LEU A 20 14.06 -5.55 14.28
CA LEU A 20 13.79 -6.94 13.92
C LEU A 20 14.67 -7.44 12.80
N SER A 21 14.91 -6.64 11.76
CA SER A 21 15.83 -7.01 10.68
C SER A 21 17.22 -7.33 11.22
N ILE A 22 17.77 -6.46 12.08
CA ILE A 22 19.08 -6.67 12.72
C ILE A 22 19.06 -7.91 13.61
N TYR A 23 18.02 -8.09 14.41
CA TYR A 23 17.86 -9.26 15.27
C TYR A 23 17.85 -10.57 14.45
N LEU A 24 17.14 -10.58 13.33
CA LEU A 24 17.03 -11.73 12.44
C LEU A 24 18.33 -12.06 11.71
N VAL A 25 19.30 -11.13 11.60
CA VAL A 25 20.62 -11.40 10.99
C VAL A 25 21.30 -12.63 11.61
N GLY A 26 21.15 -12.83 12.92
CA GLY A 26 21.71 -14.00 13.61
C GLY A 26 21.07 -15.34 13.19
N SER A 27 19.88 -15.29 12.61
CA SER A 27 19.09 -16.45 12.16
C SER A 27 19.08 -16.61 10.64
N TRP A 28 19.89 -15.83 9.91
CA TRP A 28 19.95 -15.94 8.45
C TRP A 28 20.50 -17.29 8.01
N GLN A 29 19.74 -17.94 7.13
CA GLN A 29 20.08 -19.18 6.46
C GLN A 29 20.22 -18.87 4.97
N PRO A 30 21.45 -18.59 4.47
CA PRO A 30 21.68 -18.27 3.06
C PRO A 30 21.17 -19.33 2.08
N ASP A 31 21.11 -20.58 2.53
CA ASP A 31 20.59 -21.71 1.74
C ASP A 31 19.13 -21.48 1.30
N LEU A 32 18.32 -20.82 2.13
CA LEU A 32 16.94 -20.47 1.77
C LEU A 32 16.85 -19.61 0.52
N LEU A 33 17.82 -18.74 0.27
CA LEU A 33 17.86 -17.90 -0.92
C LEU A 33 18.11 -18.74 -2.18
N THR A 34 18.90 -19.80 -2.08
CA THR A 34 19.14 -20.72 -3.21
C THR A 34 17.97 -21.65 -3.47
N THR A 35 17.29 -22.12 -2.41
CA THR A 35 16.12 -23.02 -2.55
C THR A 35 14.87 -22.28 -3.00
N GLN A 36 14.71 -21.01 -2.63
CA GLN A 36 13.54 -20.21 -2.99
C GLN A 36 13.65 -19.53 -4.37
N VAL A 37 14.86 -19.44 -4.94
CA VAL A 37 15.11 -18.74 -6.21
C VAL A 37 15.53 -19.75 -7.29
N GLU A 38 14.61 -20.64 -7.65
CA GLU A 38 14.73 -21.41 -8.90
C GLU A 38 14.13 -20.61 -10.07
N PHE A 39 14.92 -20.39 -11.11
CA PHE A 39 14.47 -19.70 -12.33
C PHE A 39 13.68 -20.64 -13.23
N ASN A 40 12.41 -20.88 -12.89
CA ASN A 40 11.47 -21.69 -13.67
C ASN A 40 10.37 -20.81 -14.27
N GLN A 41 9.65 -21.32 -15.28
CA GLN A 41 8.51 -20.62 -15.90
C GLN A 41 7.40 -20.30 -14.87
N ASN A 42 7.20 -21.18 -13.88
CA ASN A 42 6.29 -20.94 -12.76
C ASN A 42 6.72 -19.74 -11.90
N THR A 43 8.02 -19.53 -11.70
CA THR A 43 8.57 -18.39 -10.94
C THR A 43 8.30 -17.07 -11.65
N LEU A 44 8.46 -17.02 -12.98
CA LEU A 44 8.12 -15.83 -13.77
C LEU A 44 6.63 -15.50 -13.69
N HIS A 45 5.78 -16.52 -13.74
CA HIS A 45 4.34 -16.36 -13.57
C HIS A 45 3.98 -15.82 -12.16
N GLN A 46 4.62 -16.33 -11.11
CA GLN A 46 4.41 -15.82 -9.74
C GLN A 46 4.89 -14.38 -9.55
N ILE A 47 6.05 -14.01 -10.13
CA ILE A 47 6.53 -12.62 -10.12
C ILE A 47 5.52 -11.70 -10.79
N TRP A 48 4.98 -12.12 -11.94
CA TRP A 48 3.99 -11.34 -12.67
C TRP A 48 2.71 -11.10 -11.87
N ILE A 49 2.15 -12.15 -11.27
CA ILE A 49 0.95 -12.03 -10.39
C ILE A 49 1.23 -11.17 -9.15
N SER A 50 2.50 -11.04 -8.73
CA SER A 50 2.89 -10.22 -7.58
C SER A 50 3.03 -8.73 -7.89
N ILE A 51 3.12 -8.33 -9.18
CA ILE A 51 3.26 -6.92 -9.59
C ILE A 51 2.13 -6.03 -9.02
N PRO A 52 0.84 -6.38 -9.14
CA PRO A 52 -0.25 -5.60 -8.56
C PRO A 52 -0.13 -5.41 -7.05
N VAL A 53 0.31 -6.44 -6.34
CA VAL A 53 0.49 -6.40 -4.88
C VAL A 53 1.64 -5.47 -4.51
N MET A 54 2.75 -5.48 -5.25
CA MET A 54 3.86 -4.55 -5.05
C MET A 54 3.45 -3.10 -5.33
N VAL A 55 2.72 -2.86 -6.43
CA VAL A 55 2.20 -1.52 -6.78
C VAL A 55 1.28 -1.00 -5.67
N PHE A 56 0.39 -1.85 -5.16
CA PHE A 56 -0.49 -1.51 -4.04
C PHE A 56 0.30 -1.20 -2.76
N ALA A 57 1.30 -2.01 -2.42
CA ALA A 57 2.09 -1.86 -1.19
C ALA A 57 2.84 -0.52 -1.11
N PHE A 58 3.25 0.04 -2.25
CA PHE A 58 3.92 1.35 -2.31
C PHE A 58 2.97 2.52 -2.65
N SER A 59 1.66 2.28 -2.72
CA SER A 59 0.66 3.30 -3.01
C SER A 59 0.41 4.21 -1.81
N HIS A 60 0.62 5.51 -2.00
CA HIS A 60 0.38 6.56 -0.99
C HIS A 60 -0.52 7.67 -1.56
N THR A 61 -1.24 7.36 -2.64
CA THR A 61 -2.16 8.27 -3.35
C THR A 61 -3.13 9.02 -2.46
N PRO A 62 -3.77 8.41 -1.43
CA PRO A 62 -4.73 9.12 -0.60
C PRO A 62 -4.16 10.37 0.09
N ILE A 63 -2.84 10.42 0.32
CA ILE A 63 -2.19 11.54 1.01
C ILE A 63 -1.45 12.50 0.07
N ILE A 64 -1.23 12.14 -1.21
CA ILE A 64 -0.43 12.97 -2.13
C ILE A 64 -1.08 14.35 -2.35
N SER A 65 -2.40 14.37 -2.58
CA SER A 65 -3.12 15.62 -2.84
C SER A 65 -3.06 16.57 -1.63
N THR A 66 -3.37 16.06 -0.44
CA THR A 66 -3.33 16.85 0.79
C THR A 66 -1.91 17.30 1.15
N PHE A 67 -0.91 16.45 0.91
CA PHE A 67 0.50 16.81 1.04
C PHE A 67 0.90 17.93 0.07
N ALA A 68 0.52 17.85 -1.20
CA ALA A 68 0.84 18.86 -2.20
C ALA A 68 0.20 20.22 -1.86
N ILE A 69 -1.06 20.23 -1.39
CA ILE A 69 -1.77 21.45 -0.97
C ILE A 69 -1.08 22.08 0.25
N ASP A 70 -0.80 21.30 1.31
CA ASP A 70 -0.11 21.81 2.51
C ASP A 70 1.27 22.40 2.19
N ARG A 71 2.01 21.79 1.25
CA ARG A 71 3.29 22.33 0.81
C ARG A 71 3.14 23.58 -0.05
N ARG A 72 2.11 23.65 -0.90
CA ARG A 72 1.81 24.83 -1.72
C ARG A 72 1.46 26.04 -0.86
N GLU A 73 0.68 25.86 0.19
CA GLU A 73 0.32 26.93 1.14
C GLU A 73 1.54 27.49 1.88
N LYS A 74 2.50 26.64 2.27
CA LYS A 74 3.68 27.05 3.03
C LYS A 74 4.82 27.61 2.20
N TYR A 75 5.03 27.07 0.99
CA TYR A 75 6.24 27.33 0.20
C TYR A 75 5.95 27.98 -1.16
N GLY A 76 4.69 28.23 -1.51
CA GLY A 76 4.30 28.94 -2.73
C GLY A 76 4.90 28.33 -3.99
N GLU A 77 5.65 29.12 -4.75
CA GLU A 77 6.30 28.68 -5.99
C GLU A 77 7.35 27.58 -5.78
N HIS A 78 8.03 27.56 -4.63
CA HIS A 78 9.05 26.55 -4.30
C HIS A 78 8.48 25.23 -3.75
N ALA A 79 7.15 25.11 -3.68
CA ALA A 79 6.49 23.93 -3.12
C ALA A 79 6.87 22.64 -3.84
N MET A 80 6.93 22.65 -5.17
CA MET A 80 7.26 21.45 -5.95
C MET A 80 8.66 20.91 -5.67
N ASP A 81 9.65 21.78 -5.50
CA ASP A 81 11.02 21.36 -5.19
C ASP A 81 11.12 20.79 -3.77
N LYS A 82 10.37 21.36 -2.82
CA LYS A 82 10.27 20.83 -1.46
C LYS A 82 9.56 19.47 -1.45
N CYS A 83 8.47 19.32 -2.20
CA CYS A 83 7.78 18.04 -2.37
C CYS A 83 8.73 16.96 -2.89
N LYS A 84 9.45 17.23 -3.98
CA LYS A 84 10.43 16.29 -4.56
C LYS A 84 11.51 15.87 -3.55
N LYS A 85 12.08 16.82 -2.81
CA LYS A 85 13.11 16.53 -1.80
C LYS A 85 12.57 15.66 -0.66
N ILE A 86 11.39 15.99 -0.12
CA ILE A 86 10.75 15.23 0.96
C ILE A 86 10.41 13.82 0.48
N MET A 87 9.79 13.68 -0.70
CA MET A 87 9.41 12.39 -1.27
C MET A 87 10.65 11.52 -1.54
N LYS A 88 11.72 12.09 -2.09
CA LYS A 88 12.97 11.35 -2.35
C LYS A 88 13.55 10.76 -1.05
N VAL A 89 13.61 11.56 0.02
CA VAL A 89 14.13 11.08 1.32
C VAL A 89 13.18 10.06 1.93
N ALA A 90 11.86 10.29 1.88
CA ALA A 90 10.88 9.36 2.41
C ALA A 90 10.95 7.99 1.70
N TYR A 91 11.02 7.97 0.37
CA TYR A 91 11.17 6.72 -0.39
C TYR A 91 12.49 6.03 -0.10
N LEU A 92 13.60 6.76 0.01
CA LEU A 92 14.88 6.17 0.36
C LEU A 92 14.81 5.44 1.70
N ILE A 93 14.26 6.10 2.73
CA ILE A 93 14.10 5.52 4.07
C ILE A 93 13.21 4.28 4.00
N ILE A 94 12.04 4.38 3.37
CA ILE A 94 11.08 3.27 3.25
C ILE A 94 11.71 2.10 2.50
N CYS A 95 12.33 2.34 1.35
CA CYS A 95 12.97 1.29 0.56
C CYS A 95 14.05 0.58 1.37
N ILE A 96 14.95 1.31 2.02
CA ILE A 96 16.01 0.68 2.82
C ILE A 96 15.41 -0.11 3.98
N SER A 97 14.49 0.48 4.76
CA SER A 97 13.95 -0.20 5.94
C SER A 97 13.08 -1.41 5.60
N VAL A 98 12.18 -1.26 4.62
CA VAL A 98 11.23 -2.32 4.25
C VAL A 98 11.95 -3.43 3.49
N LEU A 99 12.82 -3.11 2.53
CA LEU A 99 13.57 -4.16 1.82
C LEU A 99 14.49 -4.91 2.77
N PHE A 100 15.19 -4.23 3.68
CA PHE A 100 16.03 -4.90 4.67
C PHE A 100 15.20 -5.85 5.55
N PHE A 101 14.00 -5.45 5.96
CA PHE A 101 13.07 -6.32 6.68
C PHE A 101 12.59 -7.52 5.85
N VAL A 102 12.19 -7.29 4.60
CA VAL A 102 11.75 -8.36 3.69
C VAL A 102 12.87 -9.37 3.46
N PHE A 103 14.10 -8.93 3.16
CA PHE A 103 15.25 -9.81 3.01
C PHE A 103 15.57 -10.57 4.29
N SER A 104 15.50 -9.90 5.45
CA SER A 104 15.74 -10.56 6.73
C SER A 104 14.72 -11.66 7.02
N CYS A 105 13.43 -11.40 6.73
CA CYS A 105 12.37 -12.40 6.86
C CYS A 105 12.57 -13.56 5.87
N LEU A 106 12.89 -13.26 4.60
CA LEU A 106 13.11 -14.28 3.57
C LEU A 106 14.24 -15.25 3.96
N LEU A 107 15.33 -14.72 4.50
CA LEU A 107 16.49 -15.50 4.93
C LEU A 107 16.31 -16.20 6.28
N SER A 108 15.26 -15.89 7.05
CA SER A 108 15.08 -16.46 8.39
C SER A 108 13.87 -17.38 8.51
N ILE A 109 12.88 -17.23 7.63
CA ILE A 109 11.60 -17.95 7.70
C ILE A 109 11.58 -19.02 6.59
N PRO A 110 11.42 -20.31 6.93
CA PRO A 110 11.27 -21.36 5.93
C PRO A 110 10.02 -21.15 5.06
N PRO A 111 10.03 -21.58 3.78
CA PRO A 111 8.94 -21.36 2.83
C PRO A 111 7.57 -21.85 3.32
N SER A 112 7.53 -22.99 4.00
CA SER A 112 6.28 -23.59 4.50
C SER A 112 5.51 -22.68 5.46
N TYR A 113 6.20 -21.90 6.28
CA TYR A 113 5.56 -20.94 7.19
C TYR A 113 5.07 -19.69 6.46
N ILE A 114 5.74 -19.30 5.38
CA ILE A 114 5.31 -18.17 4.53
C ILE A 114 4.04 -18.56 3.76
N GLU A 115 3.99 -19.79 3.23
CA GLU A 115 2.83 -20.32 2.53
C GLU A 115 1.62 -20.48 3.47
N ALA A 116 1.81 -21.08 4.65
CA ALA A 116 0.75 -21.19 5.65
C ALA A 116 0.21 -19.81 6.05
N ALA A 117 1.10 -18.83 6.30
CA ALA A 117 0.68 -17.48 6.63
C ALA A 117 -0.11 -16.79 5.50
N LYS A 118 0.27 -17.04 4.25
CA LYS A 118 -0.43 -16.54 3.07
C LYS A 118 -1.83 -17.16 2.93
N GLU A 119 -1.96 -18.45 3.17
CA GLU A 119 -3.24 -19.18 3.14
C GLU A 119 -4.19 -18.69 4.24
N GLU A 120 -3.67 -18.52 5.46
CA GLU A 120 -4.44 -17.98 6.59
C GLU A 120 -4.71 -16.47 6.47
N GLY A 121 -4.04 -15.78 5.53
CA GLY A 121 -4.18 -14.33 5.35
C GLY A 121 -3.63 -13.51 6.53
N VAL A 122 -2.69 -14.09 7.29
CA VAL A 122 -2.07 -13.42 8.45
C VAL A 122 -0.79 -12.67 8.03
N THR A 123 -0.32 -11.79 8.91
CA THR A 123 0.87 -10.98 8.62
C THR A 123 2.15 -11.81 8.72
N ILE A 124 3.22 -11.39 8.03
CA ILE A 124 4.55 -12.04 8.16
C ILE A 124 5.07 -11.99 9.60
N LEU A 125 4.63 -11.00 10.38
CA LEU A 125 4.99 -10.86 11.78
C LEU A 125 4.30 -11.91 12.66
N SER A 126 3.09 -12.33 12.27
CA SER A 126 2.42 -13.51 12.80
C SER A 126 3.16 -14.79 12.39
N ALA A 127 3.60 -14.90 11.13
CA ALA A 127 4.39 -16.04 10.67
C ALA A 127 5.70 -16.23 11.47
N LEU A 128 6.41 -15.12 11.75
CA LEU A 128 7.60 -15.12 12.60
C LEU A 128 7.33 -15.67 14.01
N SER A 129 6.15 -15.40 14.56
CA SER A 129 5.75 -15.88 15.89
C SER A 129 5.35 -17.36 15.92
N MET A 130 5.09 -17.96 14.76
CA MET A 130 4.75 -19.39 14.62
C MET A 130 5.99 -20.28 14.49
N LEU A 131 7.18 -19.69 14.34
CA LEU A 131 8.42 -20.45 14.22
C LEU A 131 8.74 -21.22 15.51
N PRO A 132 9.28 -22.45 15.39
CA PRO A 132 9.75 -23.19 16.53
C PRO A 132 10.88 -22.39 17.22
N ASN A 133 10.78 -22.23 18.54
CA ASN A 133 11.67 -21.41 19.37
C ASN A 133 11.57 -19.88 19.17
N ALA A 134 10.49 -19.37 18.56
CA ALA A 134 10.24 -17.94 18.55
C ALA A 134 10.17 -17.41 20.01
N PRO A 135 10.94 -16.37 20.37
CA PRO A 135 10.94 -15.87 21.74
C PRO A 135 9.60 -15.23 22.07
N ALA A 136 9.11 -15.43 23.29
CA ALA A 136 7.77 -14.97 23.69
C ALA A 136 7.55 -13.45 23.51
N TRP A 137 8.62 -12.65 23.64
CA TRP A 137 8.54 -11.20 23.42
C TRP A 137 8.16 -10.86 21.96
N LEU A 138 8.62 -11.64 20.98
CA LEU A 138 8.40 -11.41 19.55
C LEU A 138 6.92 -11.62 19.18
N SER A 139 6.28 -12.64 19.77
CA SER A 139 4.85 -12.90 19.55
C SER A 139 3.99 -11.75 20.08
N ILE A 140 4.31 -11.23 21.27
CA ILE A 140 3.57 -10.13 21.89
C ILE A 140 3.80 -8.83 21.13
N SER A 141 5.07 -8.45 20.91
CA SER A 141 5.41 -7.22 20.19
C SER A 141 4.93 -7.26 18.74
N GLY A 142 4.96 -8.45 18.14
CA GLY A 142 4.49 -8.69 16.79
C GLY A 142 3.00 -8.36 16.61
N ILE A 143 2.15 -8.89 17.48
CA ILE A 143 0.70 -8.62 17.44
C ILE A 143 0.42 -7.13 17.66
N ILE A 144 1.08 -6.50 18.64
CA ILE A 144 0.89 -5.06 18.94
C ILE A 144 1.25 -4.22 17.71
N VAL A 145 2.42 -4.48 17.11
CA VAL A 145 2.89 -3.75 15.92
C VAL A 145 1.97 -4.00 14.73
N ALA A 146 1.49 -5.22 14.52
CA ALA A 146 0.55 -5.54 13.46
C ALA A 146 -0.77 -4.75 13.61
N VAL A 147 -1.36 -4.72 14.81
CA VAL A 147 -2.58 -3.96 15.09
C VAL A 147 -2.37 -2.46 14.86
N VAL A 148 -1.24 -1.92 15.34
CA VAL A 148 -0.89 -0.50 15.16
C VAL A 148 -0.70 -0.17 13.67
N ALA A 149 0.03 -1.00 12.92
CA ALA A 149 0.27 -0.81 11.50
C ALA A 149 -1.02 -0.89 10.68
N MET A 150 -1.87 -1.90 10.94
CA MET A 150 -3.18 -2.05 10.29
C MET A 150 -4.09 -0.85 10.58
N SER A 151 -4.21 -0.44 11.85
CA SER A 151 -5.04 0.70 12.25
C SER A 151 -4.59 1.99 11.57
N LYS A 152 -3.26 2.18 11.43
CA LYS A 152 -2.68 3.33 10.74
C LYS A 152 -2.97 3.31 9.24
N SER A 153 -2.74 2.18 8.59
CA SER A 153 -3.02 2.04 7.15
C SER A 153 -4.50 2.25 6.84
N PHE A 154 -5.37 1.68 7.69
CA PHE A 154 -6.82 1.85 7.60
C PHE A 154 -7.20 3.32 7.69
N LEU A 155 -6.81 4.04 8.75
CA LEU A 155 -7.23 5.43 8.93
C LEU A 155 -6.70 6.36 7.83
N GLY A 156 -5.48 6.14 7.33
CA GLY A 156 -4.94 6.92 6.21
C GLY A 156 -5.76 6.78 4.93
N THR A 157 -6.18 5.55 4.61
CA THR A 157 -6.99 5.27 3.42
C THR A 157 -8.46 5.66 3.64
N TYR A 158 -9.00 5.40 4.83
CA TYR A 158 -10.38 5.65 5.21
C TYR A 158 -10.76 7.12 5.04
N PHE A 159 -9.92 8.06 5.49
CA PHE A 159 -10.22 9.49 5.29
C PHE A 159 -10.32 9.86 3.82
N GLY A 160 -9.41 9.37 2.98
CA GLY A 160 -9.46 9.60 1.52
C GLY A 160 -10.71 8.98 0.89
N VAL A 161 -11.10 7.77 1.30
CA VAL A 161 -12.32 7.10 0.82
C VAL A 161 -13.57 7.86 1.23
N ILE A 162 -13.67 8.32 2.49
CA ILE A 162 -14.83 9.09 2.97
C ILE A 162 -14.95 10.43 2.24
N GLU A 163 -13.83 11.11 1.98
CA GLU A 163 -13.83 12.35 1.19
C GLU A 163 -14.34 12.12 -0.23
N GLY A 164 -13.81 11.10 -0.92
CA GLY A 164 -14.27 10.72 -2.26
C GLY A 164 -15.76 10.31 -2.27
N ALA A 165 -16.16 9.45 -1.33
CA ALA A 165 -17.54 9.00 -1.21
C ALA A 165 -18.52 10.14 -0.87
N THR A 166 -18.08 11.14 -0.09
CA THR A 166 -18.91 12.32 0.23
C THR A 166 -19.21 13.15 -1.02
N GLU A 167 -18.22 13.35 -1.89
CA GLU A 167 -18.43 14.08 -3.14
C GLU A 167 -19.26 13.28 -4.16
N VAL A 168 -19.10 11.94 -4.22
CA VAL A 168 -19.96 11.07 -5.03
C VAL A 168 -21.41 11.16 -4.56
N VAL A 169 -21.67 10.92 -3.26
CA VAL A 169 -23.02 10.99 -2.68
C VAL A 169 -23.66 12.36 -2.90
N LYS A 170 -22.89 13.44 -2.70
CA LYS A 170 -23.36 14.81 -2.95
C LYS A 170 -23.76 15.02 -4.41
N THR A 171 -22.95 14.55 -5.37
CA THR A 171 -23.22 14.70 -6.80
C THR A 171 -24.44 13.88 -7.22
N THR A 172 -24.56 12.63 -6.75
CA THR A 172 -25.71 11.77 -7.02
C THR A 172 -27.00 12.35 -6.44
N LEU A 173 -27.00 12.82 -5.19
CA LEU A 173 -28.17 13.46 -4.58
C LEU A 173 -28.59 14.73 -5.32
N GLN A 174 -27.62 15.53 -5.79
CA GLN A 174 -27.90 16.71 -6.61
C GLN A 174 -28.55 16.35 -7.96
N GLN A 175 -28.12 15.27 -8.61
CA GLN A 175 -28.74 14.77 -9.85
C GLN A 175 -30.19 14.32 -9.64
N VAL A 176 -30.50 13.78 -8.46
CA VAL A 176 -31.87 13.38 -8.05
C VAL A 176 -32.69 14.58 -7.51
N GLY A 177 -32.14 15.80 -7.54
CA GLY A 177 -32.82 17.02 -7.09
C GLY A 177 -32.82 17.23 -5.56
N VAL A 178 -32.16 16.35 -4.80
CA VAL A 178 -32.10 16.41 -3.34
C VAL A 178 -30.84 17.17 -2.90
N LYS A 179 -30.99 18.42 -2.49
CA LYS A 179 -29.90 19.20 -1.88
C LYS A 179 -29.95 19.06 -0.36
N LYS A 180 -28.93 18.44 0.23
CA LYS A 180 -28.76 18.27 1.67
C LYS A 180 -27.47 18.92 2.16
N SER A 181 -27.37 19.10 3.48
CA SER A 181 -26.20 19.70 4.12
C SER A 181 -24.95 18.84 3.92
N ARG A 182 -23.77 19.45 3.96
CA ARG A 182 -22.48 18.73 3.90
C ARG A 182 -22.36 17.67 5.01
N ALA A 183 -22.87 17.98 6.20
CA ALA A 183 -22.88 17.06 7.33
C ALA A 183 -23.72 15.80 7.06
N PHE A 184 -24.90 15.97 6.43
CA PHE A 184 -25.74 14.84 6.04
C PHE A 184 -25.06 13.96 4.99
N ASN A 185 -24.51 14.57 3.93
CA ASN A 185 -23.82 13.80 2.87
C ASN A 185 -22.64 13.00 3.44
N ARG A 186 -21.86 13.63 4.33
CA ARG A 186 -20.73 12.96 4.99
C ARG A 186 -21.18 11.82 5.90
N ALA A 187 -22.23 12.02 6.69
CA ALA A 187 -22.79 10.97 7.56
C ALA A 187 -23.31 9.78 6.74
N LEU A 188 -24.01 10.05 5.63
CA LEU A 188 -24.48 9.02 4.71
C LEU A 188 -23.32 8.25 4.07
N SER A 189 -22.26 8.93 3.62
CA SER A 189 -21.05 8.28 3.09
C SER A 189 -20.35 7.41 4.13
N ILE A 190 -20.24 7.88 5.38
CA ILE A 190 -19.70 7.07 6.49
C ILE A 190 -20.54 5.82 6.70
N MET A 191 -21.87 5.94 6.73
CA MET A 191 -22.78 4.81 6.90
C MET A 191 -22.63 3.79 5.76
N LEU A 192 -22.64 4.26 4.50
CA LEU A 192 -22.53 3.40 3.32
C LEU A 192 -21.19 2.67 3.26
N VAL A 193 -20.07 3.40 3.44
CA VAL A 193 -18.73 2.80 3.42
C VAL A 193 -18.59 1.78 4.56
N SER A 194 -19.04 2.12 5.77
CA SER A 194 -18.95 1.20 6.92
C SER A 194 -19.80 -0.05 6.73
N LEU A 195 -21.00 0.07 6.15
CA LEU A 195 -21.86 -1.07 5.85
C LEU A 195 -21.21 -2.00 4.81
N ILE A 196 -20.65 -1.43 3.73
CA ILE A 196 -19.95 -2.22 2.70
C ILE A 196 -18.74 -2.93 3.32
N THR A 197 -17.93 -2.22 4.12
CA THR A 197 -16.79 -2.84 4.80
C THR A 197 -17.23 -3.95 5.75
N PHE A 198 -18.32 -3.76 6.51
CA PHE A 198 -18.85 -4.79 7.39
C PHE A 198 -19.29 -6.05 6.63
N ILE A 199 -20.01 -5.89 5.51
CA ILE A 199 -20.41 -7.01 4.65
C ILE A 199 -19.16 -7.77 4.15
N VAL A 200 -18.15 -7.04 3.67
CA VAL A 200 -16.90 -7.66 3.21
C VAL A 200 -16.18 -8.39 4.34
N CYS A 201 -16.16 -7.82 5.56
CA CYS A 201 -15.60 -8.50 6.73
C CYS A 201 -16.34 -9.80 7.07
N CYS A 202 -17.67 -9.85 6.93
CA CYS A 202 -18.44 -11.08 7.16
C CYS A 202 -18.15 -12.16 6.11
N ILE A 203 -17.87 -11.77 4.86
CA ILE A 203 -17.47 -12.70 3.79
C ILE A 203 -16.04 -13.22 4.01
N ASN A 204 -15.20 -12.43 4.68
CA ASN A 204 -13.79 -12.71 4.97
C ASN A 204 -12.96 -13.14 3.73
N PRO A 205 -12.97 -12.37 2.62
CA PRO A 205 -12.13 -12.67 1.49
C PRO A 205 -10.65 -12.47 1.84
N ASN A 206 -9.77 -13.29 1.25
CA ASN A 206 -8.33 -13.11 1.40
C ASN A 206 -7.90 -11.74 0.83
N ALA A 207 -7.18 -10.94 1.62
CA ALA A 207 -6.78 -9.59 1.26
C ALA A 207 -5.86 -9.54 0.04
N ILE A 208 -4.96 -10.53 -0.13
CA ILE A 208 -4.07 -10.62 -1.30
C ILE A 208 -4.92 -10.85 -2.56
N SER A 209 -5.94 -11.72 -2.46
CA SER A 209 -6.88 -11.96 -3.55
C SER A 209 -7.62 -10.70 -3.97
N MET A 210 -8.11 -9.90 -3.02
CA MET A 210 -8.74 -8.62 -3.32
C MET A 210 -7.79 -7.62 -3.98
N ILE A 211 -6.54 -7.59 -3.54
CA ILE A 211 -5.52 -6.67 -4.08
C ILE A 211 -5.23 -7.03 -5.54
N TYR A 212 -4.94 -8.29 -5.86
CA TYR A 212 -4.60 -8.63 -7.25
C TYR A 212 -5.83 -8.55 -8.18
N ALA A 213 -7.01 -8.97 -7.72
CA ALA A 213 -8.20 -9.07 -8.58
C ALA A 213 -8.87 -7.71 -8.85
N ILE A 214 -8.87 -6.79 -7.87
CA ILE A 214 -9.62 -5.54 -7.97
C ILE A 214 -8.72 -4.32 -7.80
N SER A 215 -7.98 -4.25 -6.69
CA SER A 215 -7.32 -3.00 -6.28
C SER A 215 -6.15 -2.63 -7.18
N GLY A 216 -5.23 -3.57 -7.42
CA GLY A 216 -4.03 -3.35 -8.22
C GLY A 216 -4.33 -2.88 -9.65
N PRO A 217 -5.25 -3.54 -10.38
CA PRO A 217 -5.64 -3.09 -11.72
C PRO A 217 -6.32 -1.73 -11.76
N LEU A 218 -7.23 -1.44 -10.81
CA LEU A 218 -7.83 -0.11 -10.68
C LEU A 218 -6.78 0.98 -10.43
N ILE A 219 -5.82 0.69 -9.54
CA ILE A 219 -4.70 1.56 -9.24
C ILE A 219 -3.81 1.75 -10.47
N ALA A 220 -3.50 0.69 -11.21
CA ALA A 220 -2.71 0.77 -12.42
C ALA A 220 -3.40 1.63 -13.49
N MET A 221 -4.70 1.47 -13.69
CA MET A 221 -5.46 2.31 -14.62
C MET A 221 -5.43 3.79 -14.21
N ILE A 222 -5.71 4.09 -12.94
CA ILE A 222 -5.87 5.47 -12.46
C ILE A 222 -4.53 6.19 -12.24
N LEU A 223 -3.50 5.49 -11.78
CA LEU A 223 -2.23 6.11 -11.36
C LEU A 223 -1.07 5.90 -12.33
N PHE A 224 -1.11 4.85 -13.14
CA PHE A 224 0.00 4.52 -14.04
C PHE A 224 -0.38 4.90 -15.48
N ILE A 225 -1.50 4.36 -15.96
CA ILE A 225 -1.94 4.53 -17.34
C ILE A 225 -2.49 5.94 -17.58
N MET A 226 -3.51 6.36 -16.80
CA MET A 226 -4.20 7.63 -17.01
C MET A 226 -3.25 8.86 -16.93
N PRO A 227 -2.36 9.00 -15.93
CA PRO A 227 -1.48 10.16 -15.85
C PRO A 227 -0.44 10.15 -16.96
N THR A 228 0.10 8.98 -17.29
CA THR A 228 1.06 8.84 -18.38
C THR A 228 0.45 9.24 -19.72
N LEU A 229 -0.71 8.66 -20.08
CA LEU A 229 -1.42 9.01 -21.30
C LEU A 229 -1.78 10.50 -21.33
N SER A 230 -2.15 11.08 -20.19
CA SER A 230 -2.43 12.51 -20.08
C SER A 230 -1.23 13.39 -20.46
N THR A 231 0.01 12.96 -20.19
CA THR A 231 1.21 13.70 -20.66
C THR A 231 1.39 13.67 -22.18
N TYR A 232 0.82 12.65 -22.86
CA TYR A 232 0.87 12.54 -24.32
C TYR A 232 -0.31 13.25 -24.99
N LEU A 233 -1.51 13.12 -24.42
CA LEU A 233 -2.77 13.63 -24.99
C LEU A 233 -3.03 15.12 -24.67
N ILE A 234 -2.66 15.60 -23.48
CA ILE A 234 -2.99 16.96 -23.03
C ILE A 234 -1.81 17.91 -23.31
N PRO A 235 -2.01 18.99 -24.12
CA PRO A 235 -0.94 19.93 -24.47
C PRO A 235 -0.22 20.56 -23.27
N ALA A 236 -0.96 20.90 -22.21
CA ALA A 236 -0.42 21.52 -21.01
C ALA A 236 0.54 20.61 -20.22
N LEU A 237 0.45 19.28 -20.39
CA LEU A 237 1.27 18.30 -19.67
C LEU A 237 2.46 17.79 -20.49
N LYS A 238 2.58 18.20 -21.76
CA LYS A 238 3.71 17.83 -22.63
C LYS A 238 5.10 18.14 -22.04
N PRO A 239 5.31 19.25 -21.31
CA PRO A 239 6.61 19.54 -20.69
C PRO A 239 7.06 18.51 -19.64
N TRP A 240 6.13 17.70 -19.11
CA TRP A 240 6.40 16.69 -18.07
C TRP A 240 6.62 15.27 -18.64
N ARG A 241 6.82 15.15 -19.95
CA ARG A 241 7.16 13.88 -20.60
C ARG A 241 8.55 13.42 -20.18
N SER A 242 8.67 12.14 -19.82
CA SER A 242 9.92 11.52 -19.43
C SER A 242 9.95 10.06 -19.88
N ILE A 243 11.15 9.51 -20.08
CA ILE A 243 11.36 8.07 -20.29
C ILE A 243 10.78 7.27 -19.10
N GLY A 244 10.80 7.84 -17.89
CA GLY A 244 10.17 7.24 -16.71
C GLY A 244 8.65 7.05 -16.86
N ASN A 245 7.98 7.89 -17.66
CA ASN A 245 6.55 7.74 -17.93
C ASN A 245 6.30 6.47 -18.76
N LEU A 246 7.18 6.14 -19.72
CA LEU A 246 7.07 4.91 -20.50
C LEU A 246 7.21 3.66 -19.62
N ILE A 247 8.16 3.65 -18.70
CA ILE A 247 8.32 2.54 -17.73
C ILE A 247 7.06 2.42 -16.87
N THR A 248 6.52 3.55 -16.40
CA THR A 248 5.28 3.59 -15.62
C THR A 248 4.11 3.01 -16.41
N LEU A 249 4.00 3.34 -17.70
CA LEU A 249 2.97 2.78 -18.58
C LEU A 249 3.11 1.27 -18.76
N ILE A 250 4.33 0.78 -18.98
CA ILE A 250 4.60 -0.66 -19.14
C ILE A 250 4.20 -1.41 -17.86
N VAL A 251 4.62 -0.94 -16.68
CA VAL A 251 4.24 -1.54 -15.39
C VAL A 251 2.73 -1.49 -15.19
N GLY A 252 2.07 -0.39 -15.57
CA GLY A 252 0.62 -0.27 -15.52
C GLY A 252 -0.10 -1.30 -16.40
N ILE A 253 0.36 -1.48 -17.64
CA ILE A 253 -0.21 -2.48 -18.56
C ILE A 253 0.03 -3.90 -18.03
N LEU A 254 1.23 -4.20 -17.52
CA LEU A 254 1.53 -5.48 -16.91
C LEU A 254 0.61 -5.76 -15.72
N CYS A 255 0.39 -4.77 -14.85
CA CYS A 255 -0.50 -4.91 -13.70
C CYS A 255 -1.96 -5.18 -14.12
N VAL A 256 -2.44 -4.54 -15.18
CA VAL A 256 -3.80 -4.80 -15.71
C VAL A 256 -3.87 -6.17 -16.38
N SER A 257 -2.82 -6.59 -17.08
CA SER A 257 -2.78 -7.91 -17.74
C SER A 257 -2.96 -9.06 -16.76
N VAL A 258 -2.48 -8.93 -15.51
CA VAL A 258 -2.69 -9.95 -14.47
C VAL A 258 -4.17 -10.28 -14.27
N MET A 259 -5.11 -9.34 -14.39
CA MET A 259 -6.54 -9.65 -14.28
C MET A 259 -7.05 -10.65 -15.31
N PHE A 260 -6.50 -10.60 -16.53
CA PHE A 260 -7.01 -11.36 -17.67
C PHE A 260 -6.38 -12.73 -17.80
N PHE A 261 -5.24 -12.94 -17.13
CA PHE A 261 -4.42 -14.13 -17.27
C PHE A 261 -4.13 -14.84 -15.93
N SER A 262 -4.67 -14.33 -14.81
CA SER A 262 -4.66 -15.01 -13.50
C SER A 262 -5.70 -16.11 -13.41
#